data_AF-A0A259RQT8-F1
#
_entry.id   AF-A0A259RQT8-F1
#
_cell.length_a   1.000
_cell.length_b   1.000
_cell.length_c   1.000
_cell.angle_alpha   90.00
_cell.angle_beta   90.00
_cell.angle_gamma   90.00
#
_symmetry.space_group_name_H-M   'P 1'
#
loop_
_entity.id
_entity.type
_entity.pdbx_description
1 polymer ?
#
loop_
_entity_poly.entity_id
_entity_poly.type
_entity_poly.pdbx_seq_one_letter_code
_entity_poly.pdbx_strand_id
1 'polypeptide(L)'
;MTQWQNSLKISGYSSCPGMFQYTVWKDVHSHEEMHHDNFKEIFELCSGCLGMVIEGPWEPYFEVVKSDLPQIMSMTDVPQVLGDSFAKQERVPKVALSSQRTVVIGDHWVMDGHEKAFEQGATETLEWMKANVPGMVGWMIMKQFGVSAIGSFQLDPEGAMKAVSTLGANPPEYNTNYGNKVHDKPPIPGQTPTQYLVHIEWESPEHAHQGLGHVMVDYELRQIHNNGVLAHLDKGPYYMFFSPMMEQGLWRKHLKQ
;
A
#
# COMPACT_ATOMS: atom_id res chain seq x y z
N MET A 1 13.78 -1.98 25.16
CA MET A 1 14.42 -2.74 24.06
C MET A 1 14.03 -2.07 22.76
N THR A 2 15.00 -1.61 21.97
CA THR A 2 14.80 -1.01 20.63
C THR A 2 15.03 -2.10 19.58
N GLN A 3 13.95 -2.63 19.00
CA GLN A 3 14.01 -3.81 18.11
C GLN A 3 14.65 -3.50 16.75
N TRP A 4 14.50 -2.26 16.27
CA TRP A 4 15.21 -1.69 15.12
C TRP A 4 15.75 -0.32 15.53
N GLN A 5 17.07 -0.20 15.71
CA GLN A 5 17.69 0.93 16.44
C GLN A 5 17.86 2.21 15.62
N ASN A 6 17.47 2.22 14.34
CA ASN A 6 17.73 3.32 13.43
C ASN A 6 16.63 4.39 13.44
N SER A 7 16.95 5.53 12.80
CA SER A 7 16.13 6.75 12.73
C SER A 7 14.81 6.57 11.96
N LEU A 8 13.79 7.36 12.32
CA LEU A 8 12.55 7.55 11.53
C LEU A 8 12.81 8.21 10.17
N LYS A 9 13.82 9.08 10.11
CA LYS A 9 14.22 9.79 8.90
C LYS A 9 15.57 9.26 8.43
N ILE A 10 15.56 8.53 7.33
CA ILE A 10 16.76 7.92 6.72
C ILE A 10 17.07 8.47 5.33
N SER A 11 16.34 9.47 4.84
CA SER A 11 16.48 10.01 3.47
C SER A 11 17.88 10.58 3.17
N GLY A 12 18.66 10.95 4.19
CA GLY A 12 20.07 11.38 4.04
C GLY A 12 21.10 10.27 4.18
N TYR A 13 20.67 9.02 4.44
CA TYR A 13 21.55 7.89 4.78
C TYR A 13 21.25 6.61 4.00
N SER A 14 20.03 6.45 3.45
CA SER A 14 19.68 5.27 2.66
C SER A 14 20.19 5.40 1.23
N SER A 15 21.00 4.43 0.80
CA SER A 15 21.45 4.30 -0.58
C SER A 15 20.38 3.73 -1.52
N CYS A 16 19.34 3.10 -0.96
CA CYS A 16 18.34 2.34 -1.70
C CYS A 16 16.94 2.58 -1.07
N PRO A 17 16.30 3.74 -1.33
CA PRO A 17 14.97 3.99 -0.80
C PRO A 17 13.94 3.05 -1.45
N GLY A 18 13.07 2.44 -0.64
CA GLY A 18 11.92 1.70 -1.16
C GLY A 18 10.94 2.64 -1.86
N MET A 19 10.44 2.24 -3.03
CA MET A 19 9.48 3.01 -3.81
C MET A 19 8.23 2.18 -4.05
N PHE A 20 7.08 2.64 -3.55
CA PHE A 20 5.81 1.96 -3.66
C PHE A 20 4.88 2.80 -4.53
N GLN A 21 4.34 2.21 -5.59
CA GLN A 21 3.42 2.86 -6.53
C GLN A 21 2.07 2.16 -6.47
N TYR A 22 1.04 2.85 -5.97
CA TYR A 22 -0.31 2.30 -5.95
C TYR A 22 -1.04 2.70 -7.23
N THR A 23 -1.46 1.70 -8.00
CA THR A 23 -2.44 1.87 -9.07
C THR A 23 -3.74 1.19 -8.62
N VAL A 24 -4.87 1.90 -8.73
CA VAL A 24 -6.15 1.44 -8.18
C VAL A 24 -7.11 1.13 -9.31
N TRP A 25 -7.64 -0.09 -9.31
CA TRP A 25 -8.41 -0.64 -10.43
C TRP A 25 -9.75 -1.18 -9.96
N LYS A 26 -10.70 -1.27 -10.91
CA LYS A 26 -12.01 -1.89 -10.65
C LYS A 26 -11.89 -3.40 -10.51
N ASP A 27 -11.00 -4.00 -11.30
CA ASP A 27 -10.75 -5.43 -11.38
C ASP A 27 -9.32 -5.68 -11.88
N VAL A 28 -8.87 -6.93 -11.73
CA VAL A 28 -7.55 -7.40 -12.16
C VAL A 28 -7.38 -7.28 -13.67
N HIS A 29 -8.44 -7.61 -14.43
CA HIS A 29 -8.43 -7.58 -15.89
C HIS A 29 -8.02 -6.20 -16.41
N SER A 30 -8.63 -5.13 -15.88
CA SER A 30 -8.34 -3.75 -16.31
C SER A 30 -6.86 -3.39 -16.17
N HIS A 31 -6.19 -3.90 -15.13
CA HIS A 31 -4.75 -3.67 -14.94
C HIS A 31 -3.90 -4.49 -15.92
N GLU A 32 -4.20 -5.78 -16.09
CA GLU A 32 -3.47 -6.64 -17.03
C GLU A 32 -3.69 -6.20 -18.49
N GLU A 33 -4.89 -5.74 -18.83
CA GLU A 33 -5.26 -5.19 -20.14
C GLU A 33 -4.48 -3.90 -20.41
N MET A 34 -4.37 -3.00 -19.43
CA MET A 34 -3.56 -1.79 -19.58
C MET A 34 -2.08 -2.12 -19.83
N HIS A 35 -1.51 -3.07 -19.08
CA HIS A 35 -0.14 -3.55 -19.32
C HIS A 35 0.04 -4.18 -20.70
N HIS A 36 -0.98 -4.88 -21.20
CA HIS A 36 -0.97 -5.48 -22.54
C HIS A 36 -1.04 -4.43 -23.65
N ASP A 37 -2.05 -3.56 -23.60
CA ASP A 37 -2.36 -2.60 -24.65
C ASP A 37 -1.31 -1.49 -24.77
N ASN A 38 -0.57 -1.23 -23.69
CA ASN A 38 0.50 -0.25 -23.61
C ASN A 38 1.89 -0.88 -23.38
N PHE A 39 2.06 -2.17 -23.65
CA PHE A 39 3.26 -2.92 -23.29
C PHE A 39 4.55 -2.30 -23.83
N LYS A 40 4.53 -1.80 -25.07
CA LYS A 40 5.73 -1.26 -25.73
C LYS A 40 6.19 0.04 -25.06
N GLU A 41 5.24 0.93 -24.81
CA GLU A 41 5.48 2.23 -24.19
C GLU A 41 5.90 2.06 -22.73
N ILE A 42 5.22 1.20 -21.98
CA ILE A 42 5.59 0.89 -20.59
C ILE A 42 6.98 0.28 -20.53
N PHE A 43 7.28 -0.69 -21.40
CA PHE A 43 8.60 -1.32 -21.45
C PHE A 43 9.71 -0.29 -21.73
N GLU A 44 9.52 0.61 -22.69
CA GLU A 44 10.49 1.67 -23.00
C GLU A 44 10.71 2.60 -21.80
N LEU A 45 9.63 3.06 -21.16
CA LEU A 45 9.70 3.94 -19.99
C LEU A 45 10.38 3.27 -18.80
N CYS A 46 9.97 2.03 -18.46
CA CYS A 46 10.52 1.27 -17.35
C CYS A 46 11.97 0.86 -17.60
N SER A 47 12.38 0.61 -18.85
CA SER A 47 13.79 0.35 -19.20
C SER A 47 14.70 1.51 -18.78
N GLY A 48 14.22 2.75 -18.92
CA GLY A 48 14.93 3.94 -18.42
C GLY A 48 15.08 3.95 -16.89
N CYS A 49 14.14 3.37 -16.16
CA CYS A 49 14.19 3.26 -14.70
C CYS A 49 15.12 2.14 -14.22
N LEU A 50 15.34 1.07 -14.99
CA LEU A 50 16.15 -0.08 -14.56
C LEU A 50 17.61 0.30 -14.20
N GLY A 51 18.13 1.42 -14.73
CA GLY A 51 19.45 1.94 -14.35
C GLY A 51 19.56 2.42 -12.89
N MET A 52 18.44 2.64 -12.20
CA MET A 52 18.39 3.01 -10.78
C MET A 52 17.73 1.94 -9.90
N VAL A 53 17.21 0.85 -10.49
CA VAL A 53 16.57 -0.25 -9.76
C VAL A 53 17.64 -1.18 -9.20
N ILE A 54 17.53 -1.48 -7.91
CA ILE A 54 18.42 -2.44 -7.22
C ILE A 54 17.66 -3.74 -6.90
N GLU A 55 16.38 -3.64 -6.58
CA GLU A 55 15.50 -4.78 -6.32
C GLU A 55 14.09 -4.48 -6.89
N GLY A 56 13.41 -5.52 -7.38
CA GLY A 56 12.11 -5.41 -8.05
C GLY A 56 12.22 -5.18 -9.57
N PRO A 57 11.13 -4.78 -10.25
CA PRO A 57 9.80 -4.53 -9.68
C PRO A 57 9.09 -5.82 -9.22
N TRP A 58 8.21 -5.69 -8.22
CA TRP A 58 7.31 -6.76 -7.77
C TRP A 58 5.93 -6.14 -7.50
N GLU A 59 4.92 -6.55 -8.27
CA GLU A 59 3.60 -5.92 -8.27
C GLU A 59 2.49 -6.88 -7.81
N PRO A 60 2.37 -7.09 -6.48
CA PRO A 60 1.28 -7.86 -5.89
C PRO A 60 -0.06 -7.15 -6.00
N TYR A 61 -1.12 -7.94 -6.18
CA TYR A 61 -2.50 -7.49 -6.06
C TYR A 61 -2.99 -7.58 -4.61
N PHE A 62 -3.63 -6.52 -4.17
CA PHE A 62 -4.24 -6.42 -2.86
C PHE A 62 -5.73 -6.11 -2.94
N GLU A 63 -6.52 -6.83 -2.14
CA GLU A 63 -7.92 -6.50 -1.88
C GLU A 63 -7.99 -5.54 -0.68
N VAL A 64 -8.81 -4.50 -0.78
CA VAL A 64 -9.12 -3.63 0.35
C VAL A 64 -10.19 -4.30 1.21
N VAL A 65 -9.78 -4.89 2.33
CA VAL A 65 -10.68 -5.62 3.25
C VAL A 65 -11.59 -4.64 3.99
N LYS A 66 -11.00 -3.57 4.52
CA LYS A 66 -11.72 -2.49 5.21
C LYS A 66 -10.88 -1.21 5.17
N SER A 67 -11.54 -0.06 5.14
CA SER A 67 -10.88 1.24 5.11
C SER A 67 -11.70 2.33 5.79
N ASP A 68 -11.00 3.30 6.38
CA ASP A 68 -11.54 4.60 6.78
C ASP A 68 -10.52 5.68 6.35
N LEU A 69 -10.45 5.89 5.04
CA LEU A 69 -9.61 6.91 4.41
C LEU A 69 -10.46 8.15 4.05
N PRO A 70 -10.08 9.36 4.51
CA PRO A 70 -10.71 10.58 4.04
C PRO A 70 -10.25 10.92 2.62
N GLN A 71 -11.02 11.77 1.94
CA GLN A 71 -10.59 12.38 0.69
C GLN A 71 -9.40 13.32 0.93
N ILE A 72 -8.44 13.32 0.02
CA ILE A 72 -7.32 14.26 0.05
C ILE A 72 -7.80 15.66 -0.36
N MET A 73 -7.25 16.68 0.27
CA MET A 73 -7.56 18.08 0.02
C MET A 73 -6.34 18.96 0.26
N SER A 74 -6.42 20.24 -0.09
CA SER A 74 -5.45 21.26 0.31
C SER A 74 -5.95 22.04 1.53
N MET A 75 -5.06 22.80 2.18
CA MET A 75 -5.46 23.66 3.30
C MET A 75 -6.51 24.71 2.90
N THR A 76 -6.49 25.17 1.66
CA THR A 76 -7.45 26.17 1.16
C THR A 76 -8.86 25.61 0.95
N ASP A 77 -9.00 24.28 0.85
CA ASP A 77 -10.30 23.62 0.68
C ASP A 77 -11.02 23.39 2.02
N VAL A 78 -10.28 23.40 3.14
CA VAL A 78 -10.80 23.05 4.47
C VAL A 78 -12.03 23.88 4.87
N PRO A 79 -12.06 25.22 4.70
CA PRO A 79 -13.25 25.99 5.05
C PRO A 79 -14.50 25.59 4.25
N GLN A 80 -14.33 25.27 2.96
CA GLN A 80 -15.42 24.84 2.10
C GLN A 80 -15.90 23.43 2.50
N VAL A 81 -14.98 22.48 2.71
CA VAL A 81 -15.32 21.12 3.15
C VAL A 81 -16.06 21.13 4.49
N LEU A 82 -15.64 22.00 5.41
CA LEU A 82 -16.31 22.19 6.69
C LEU A 82 -17.75 22.72 6.50
N GLY A 83 -17.92 23.75 5.68
CA GLY A 83 -19.24 24.31 5.35
C GLY A 83 -20.17 23.29 4.70
N ASP A 84 -19.65 22.53 3.72
CA ASP A 84 -20.40 21.49 3.01
C ASP A 84 -20.81 20.34 3.95
N SER A 85 -19.93 19.93 4.87
CA SER A 85 -20.23 18.88 5.85
C SER A 85 -21.38 19.31 6.76
N PHE A 86 -21.37 20.55 7.25
CA PHE A 86 -22.48 21.07 8.05
C PHE A 86 -23.78 21.22 7.26
N ALA A 87 -23.71 21.69 6.02
CA ALA A 87 -24.89 21.82 5.16
C ALA A 87 -25.55 20.46 4.88
N LYS A 88 -24.73 19.41 4.72
CA LYS A 88 -25.19 18.03 4.45
C LYS A 88 -25.51 17.22 5.71
N GLN A 89 -25.28 17.75 6.90
CA GLN A 89 -25.36 17.00 8.17
C GLN A 89 -24.44 15.76 8.18
N GLU A 90 -23.28 15.87 7.53
CA GLU A 90 -22.26 14.83 7.47
C GLU A 90 -21.15 15.08 8.50
N ARG A 91 -20.44 14.03 8.90
CA ARG A 91 -19.29 14.16 9.79
C ARG A 91 -18.14 14.85 9.05
N VAL A 92 -17.57 15.88 9.67
CA VAL A 92 -16.35 16.52 9.15
C VAL A 92 -15.20 15.49 9.15
N PRO A 93 -14.53 15.26 8.00
CA PRO A 93 -13.46 14.29 7.91
C PRO A 93 -12.18 14.78 8.62
N LYS A 94 -11.25 13.86 8.88
CA LYS A 94 -9.86 14.22 9.19
C LYS A 94 -9.24 14.89 7.95
N VAL A 95 -8.39 15.89 8.15
CA VAL A 95 -7.75 16.61 7.05
C VAL A 95 -6.56 15.78 6.52
N ALA A 96 -6.69 15.26 5.29
CA ALA A 96 -5.59 14.59 4.58
C ALA A 96 -5.00 15.54 3.54
N LEU A 97 -3.86 16.17 3.86
CA LEU A 97 -3.22 17.07 2.92
C LEU A 97 -2.57 16.28 1.77
N SER A 98 -2.94 16.64 0.54
CA SER A 98 -2.38 16.05 -0.68
C SER A 98 -0.86 16.25 -0.72
N SER A 99 -0.10 15.17 -0.86
CA SER A 99 1.38 15.16 -0.87
C SER A 99 2.07 15.82 0.33
N GLN A 100 1.35 16.10 1.43
CA GLN A 100 1.87 16.84 2.60
C GLN A 100 1.47 16.15 3.92
N ARG A 101 1.64 14.83 3.96
CA ARG A 101 1.38 13.99 5.14
C ARG A 101 2.29 12.78 5.12
N THR A 102 2.23 11.94 6.15
CA THR A 102 2.99 10.70 6.24
C THR A 102 2.10 9.49 5.98
N VAL A 103 2.60 8.56 5.19
CA VAL A 103 1.99 7.23 5.01
C VAL A 103 2.89 6.22 5.70
N VAL A 104 2.30 5.34 6.51
CA VAL A 104 2.98 4.20 7.11
C VAL A 104 2.36 2.92 6.57
N ILE A 105 3.20 1.96 6.18
CA ILE A 105 2.78 0.63 5.78
C ILE A 105 3.35 -0.38 6.77
N GLY A 106 2.49 -1.09 7.49
CA GLY A 106 2.85 -2.22 8.32
C GLY A 106 2.73 -3.54 7.56
N ASP A 107 3.84 -4.25 7.38
CA ASP A 107 3.89 -5.59 6.79
C ASP A 107 3.67 -6.67 7.85
N HIS A 108 2.67 -7.53 7.62
CA HIS A 108 2.20 -8.57 8.53
C HIS A 108 2.00 -9.86 7.73
N TRP A 109 2.60 -10.96 8.17
CA TRP A 109 2.32 -12.29 7.60
C TRP A 109 1.54 -13.07 8.65
N VAL A 110 0.32 -13.47 8.30
CA VAL A 110 -0.67 -14.01 9.22
C VAL A 110 -0.66 -15.53 9.16
N MET A 111 -0.74 -16.16 10.33
CA MET A 111 -0.81 -17.61 10.49
C MET A 111 -2.00 -18.18 9.70
N ASP A 112 -1.80 -19.34 9.05
CA ASP A 112 -2.87 -20.01 8.30
C ASP A 112 -4.09 -20.30 9.18
N GLY A 113 -5.28 -19.91 8.72
CA GLY A 113 -6.54 -20.03 9.44
C GLY A 113 -6.84 -18.90 10.44
N HIS A 114 -5.92 -17.95 10.62
CA HIS A 114 -6.08 -16.80 11.52
C HIS A 114 -6.45 -15.49 10.81
N GLU A 115 -6.60 -15.48 9.48
CA GLU A 115 -6.87 -14.30 8.66
C GLU A 115 -8.04 -13.48 9.19
N LYS A 116 -9.18 -14.13 9.46
CA LYS A 116 -10.39 -13.43 9.91
C LYS A 116 -10.21 -12.83 11.31
N ALA A 117 -9.46 -13.50 12.18
CA ALA A 117 -9.18 -13.02 13.53
C ALA A 117 -8.25 -11.79 13.47
N PHE A 118 -7.20 -11.86 12.64
CA PHE A 118 -6.32 -10.72 12.36
C PHE A 118 -7.10 -9.54 11.77
N GLU A 119 -7.95 -9.76 10.76
CA GLU A 119 -8.75 -8.70 10.13
C GLU A 119 -9.65 -7.98 11.15
N GLN A 120 -10.25 -8.72 12.07
CA GLN A 120 -11.07 -8.16 13.16
C GLN A 120 -10.24 -7.37 14.15
N GLY A 121 -9.14 -7.92 14.65
CA GLY A 121 -8.29 -7.25 15.64
C GLY A 121 -7.56 -6.03 15.07
N ALA A 122 -7.11 -6.10 13.82
CA ALA A 122 -6.52 -4.96 13.11
C ALA A 122 -7.56 -3.85 12.91
N THR A 123 -8.79 -4.21 12.55
CA THR A 123 -9.90 -3.23 12.44
C THR A 123 -10.16 -2.54 13.76
N GLU A 124 -10.34 -3.28 14.85
CA GLU A 124 -10.62 -2.72 16.18
C GLU A 124 -9.48 -1.82 16.67
N THR A 125 -8.24 -2.24 16.45
CA THR A 125 -7.05 -1.44 16.75
C THR A 125 -7.09 -0.10 16.02
N LEU A 126 -7.35 -0.11 14.71
CA LEU A 126 -7.32 1.09 13.87
C LEU A 126 -8.50 2.03 14.13
N GLU A 127 -9.68 1.50 14.43
CA GLU A 127 -10.84 2.28 14.86
C GLU A 127 -10.57 2.98 16.19
N TRP A 128 -10.02 2.26 17.19
CA TRP A 128 -9.63 2.84 18.47
C TRP A 128 -8.58 3.93 18.27
N MET A 129 -7.55 3.66 17.46
CA MET A 129 -6.50 4.66 17.20
C MET A 129 -7.07 5.91 16.53
N LYS A 130 -7.97 5.77 15.54
CA LYS A 130 -8.51 6.94 14.82
C LYS A 130 -9.41 7.81 15.69
N ALA A 131 -10.07 7.19 16.66
CA ALA A 131 -10.89 7.87 17.65
C ALA A 131 -10.04 8.63 18.69
N ASN A 132 -8.93 8.04 19.14
CA ASN A 132 -8.25 8.48 20.37
C ASN A 132 -6.84 9.08 20.17
N VAL A 133 -6.18 8.83 19.04
CA VAL A 133 -4.78 9.22 18.83
C VAL A 133 -4.68 10.49 17.97
N PRO A 134 -3.97 11.53 18.43
CA PRO A 134 -3.80 12.76 17.67
C PRO A 134 -2.97 12.53 16.40
N GLY A 135 -3.30 13.28 15.35
CA GLY A 135 -2.60 13.21 14.06
C GLY A 135 -2.92 11.98 13.21
N MET A 136 -3.77 11.04 13.67
CA MET A 136 -4.22 9.92 12.81
C MET A 136 -5.25 10.42 11.80
N VAL A 137 -4.92 10.27 10.51
CA VAL A 137 -5.70 10.79 9.38
C VAL A 137 -6.68 9.74 8.87
N GLY A 138 -6.21 8.52 8.64
CA GLY A 138 -7.03 7.42 8.12
C GLY A 138 -6.27 6.11 8.02
N TRP A 139 -6.96 5.04 7.65
CA TRP A 139 -6.36 3.71 7.56
C TRP A 139 -7.04 2.81 6.51
N MET A 140 -6.31 1.80 6.06
CA MET A 140 -6.78 0.78 5.12
C MET A 140 -6.05 -0.54 5.37
N ILE A 141 -6.79 -1.64 5.41
CA ILE A 141 -6.24 -3.00 5.51
C ILE A 141 -6.29 -3.63 4.13
N MET A 142 -5.12 -4.04 3.63
CA MET A 142 -4.93 -4.63 2.31
C MET A 142 -4.49 -6.08 2.45
N LYS A 143 -5.18 -7.02 1.77
CA LYS A 143 -4.89 -8.45 1.78
C LYS A 143 -4.34 -8.89 0.43
N GLN A 144 -3.14 -9.46 0.39
CA GLN A 144 -2.58 -9.95 -0.87
C GLN A 144 -3.38 -11.17 -1.35
N PHE A 145 -3.76 -11.18 -2.63
CA PHE A 145 -4.45 -12.33 -3.23
C PHE A 145 -3.81 -12.84 -4.54
N GLY A 146 -2.75 -12.19 -5.01
CA GLY A 146 -2.02 -12.60 -6.21
C GLY A 146 -0.94 -11.62 -6.61
N VAL A 147 -0.31 -11.84 -7.77
CA VAL A 147 0.74 -10.97 -8.33
C VAL A 147 0.61 -10.88 -9.84
N SER A 148 0.84 -9.69 -10.41
CA SER A 148 0.96 -9.48 -11.85
C SER A 148 2.31 -10.02 -12.34
N ALA A 149 2.31 -10.92 -13.31
CA ALA A 149 3.55 -11.42 -13.90
C ALA A 149 4.23 -10.33 -14.75
N ILE A 150 3.46 -9.66 -15.62
CA ILE A 150 3.95 -8.58 -16.49
C ILE A 150 4.42 -7.37 -15.67
N GLY A 151 3.59 -6.93 -14.71
CA GLY A 151 3.94 -5.81 -13.82
C GLY A 151 5.19 -6.06 -12.97
N SER A 152 5.48 -7.33 -12.67
CA SER A 152 6.70 -7.76 -11.96
C SER A 152 7.88 -8.06 -12.87
N PHE A 153 7.78 -7.74 -14.17
CA PHE A 153 8.79 -8.02 -15.18
C PHE A 153 9.18 -9.52 -15.28
N GLN A 154 8.26 -10.42 -14.89
CA GLN A 154 8.42 -11.87 -14.95
C GLN A 154 7.92 -12.40 -16.30
N LEU A 155 8.75 -12.20 -17.32
CA LEU A 155 8.48 -12.64 -18.69
C LEU A 155 8.74 -14.14 -18.89
N ASP A 156 8.39 -14.66 -20.07
CA ASP A 156 8.81 -15.99 -20.50
C ASP A 156 10.34 -16.02 -20.77
N PRO A 157 10.96 -17.21 -20.91
CA PRO A 157 12.42 -17.31 -21.07
C PRO A 157 12.98 -16.49 -22.25
N GLU A 158 12.27 -16.48 -23.39
CA GLU A 158 12.66 -15.70 -24.56
C GLU A 158 12.49 -14.20 -24.33
N GLY A 159 11.38 -13.78 -23.73
CA GLY A 159 11.13 -12.40 -23.34
C GLY A 159 12.19 -11.86 -22.38
N ALA A 160 12.62 -12.67 -21.40
CA ALA A 160 13.69 -12.31 -20.47
C ALA A 160 15.03 -12.02 -21.18
N MET A 161 15.40 -12.83 -22.18
CA MET A 161 16.62 -12.59 -22.96
C MET A 161 16.52 -11.34 -23.82
N LYS A 162 15.36 -11.13 -24.46
CA LYS A 162 15.11 -9.94 -25.28
C LYS A 162 15.07 -8.66 -24.44
N ALA A 163 14.53 -8.72 -23.23
CA ALA A 163 14.41 -7.58 -22.34
C ALA A 163 15.77 -6.94 -22.00
N VAL A 164 16.83 -7.74 -21.87
CA VAL A 164 18.19 -7.25 -21.60
C VAL A 164 19.04 -7.05 -22.87
N SER A 165 18.49 -7.39 -24.04
CA SER A 165 19.16 -7.24 -25.35
C SER A 165 18.77 -5.94 -26.07
N THR A 166 18.15 -5.01 -25.36
CA THR A 166 17.58 -3.76 -25.86
C THR A 166 17.78 -2.64 -24.83
N LEU A 167 17.72 -1.39 -25.27
CA LEU A 167 17.72 -0.21 -24.39
C LEU A 167 16.31 0.37 -24.20
N GLY A 168 15.27 -0.40 -24.55
CA GLY A 168 13.86 0.02 -24.48
C GLY A 168 13.15 -0.01 -25.83
N ALA A 169 13.78 0.53 -26.87
CA ALA A 169 13.12 0.77 -28.17
C ALA A 169 12.68 -0.50 -28.95
N ASN A 170 13.23 -1.67 -28.61
CA ASN A 170 12.83 -2.96 -29.19
C ASN A 170 12.36 -3.90 -28.06
N PRO A 171 11.09 -3.82 -27.64
CA PRO A 171 10.58 -4.62 -26.53
C PRO A 171 10.52 -6.12 -26.90
N PRO A 172 10.50 -7.02 -25.90
CA PRO A 172 10.09 -8.41 -26.09
C PRO A 172 8.64 -8.50 -26.58
N GLU A 173 8.20 -9.69 -26.96
CA GLU A 173 6.76 -9.94 -27.14
C GLU A 173 6.06 -10.01 -25.78
N TYR A 174 4.79 -9.63 -25.72
CA TYR A 174 3.98 -9.80 -24.52
C TYR A 174 3.78 -11.31 -24.26
N ASN A 175 4.55 -11.86 -23.31
CA ASN A 175 4.44 -13.26 -22.94
C ASN A 175 5.04 -13.53 -21.56
N THR A 176 4.49 -14.52 -20.85
CA THR A 176 4.95 -14.96 -19.53
C THR A 176 4.99 -16.48 -19.46
N ASN A 177 5.48 -17.04 -18.35
CA ASN A 177 5.32 -18.47 -18.06
C ASN A 177 3.84 -18.93 -17.98
N TYR A 178 2.89 -18.01 -17.92
CA TYR A 178 1.44 -18.26 -17.92
C TYR A 178 0.77 -17.96 -19.26
N GLY A 179 1.56 -17.75 -20.31
CA GLY A 179 1.11 -17.42 -21.67
C GLY A 179 1.00 -15.92 -21.92
N ASN A 180 0.41 -15.59 -23.07
CA ASN A 180 0.31 -14.24 -23.64
C ASN A 180 -1.12 -13.67 -23.64
N LYS A 181 -2.06 -14.32 -22.95
CA LYS A 181 -3.43 -13.81 -22.79
C LYS A 181 -3.45 -12.72 -21.71
N VAL A 182 -4.44 -11.84 -21.78
CA VAL A 182 -4.83 -10.97 -20.67
C VAL A 182 -5.62 -11.81 -19.66
N HIS A 183 -5.26 -11.74 -18.37
CA HIS A 183 -5.86 -12.59 -17.33
C HIS A 183 -6.92 -11.84 -16.50
N ASP A 184 -8.06 -12.50 -16.25
CA ASP A 184 -9.11 -11.98 -15.34
C ASP A 184 -8.78 -12.17 -13.85
N LYS A 185 -7.75 -12.96 -13.55
CA LYS A 185 -7.26 -13.27 -12.20
C LYS A 185 -5.74 -13.16 -12.20
N PRO A 186 -5.11 -12.89 -11.04
CA PRO A 186 -3.66 -12.77 -11.00
C PRO A 186 -3.00 -14.06 -11.50
N PRO A 187 -2.07 -13.98 -12.47
CA PRO A 187 -1.42 -15.16 -13.02
C PRO A 187 -0.56 -15.88 -11.98
N ILE A 188 0.10 -15.14 -11.09
CA ILE A 188 0.88 -15.68 -9.97
C ILE A 188 -0.01 -15.68 -8.72
N PRO A 189 -0.12 -16.82 -7.99
CA PRO A 189 -0.93 -16.90 -6.78
C PRO A 189 -0.36 -16.01 -5.65
N GLY A 190 -1.22 -15.64 -4.70
CA GLY A 190 -0.79 -14.95 -3.48
C GLY A 190 0.16 -15.83 -2.65
N GLN A 191 1.03 -15.21 -1.87
CA GLN A 191 1.96 -15.95 -1.01
C GLN A 191 1.26 -16.54 0.23
N THR A 192 1.87 -17.58 0.80
CA THR A 192 1.48 -18.18 2.08
C THR A 192 2.72 -18.27 2.98
N PRO A 193 2.69 -17.80 4.25
CA PRO A 193 1.53 -17.28 4.99
C PRO A 193 0.93 -15.99 4.39
N THR A 194 -0.37 -15.76 4.61
CA THR A 194 -1.11 -14.68 3.96
C THR A 194 -0.54 -13.31 4.36
N GLN A 195 -0.13 -12.50 3.38
CA GLN A 195 0.40 -11.17 3.63
C GLN A 195 -0.71 -10.12 3.72
N TYR A 196 -0.63 -9.29 4.75
CA TYR A 196 -1.42 -8.09 4.91
C TYR A 196 -0.53 -6.85 4.99
N LEU A 197 -0.95 -5.80 4.30
CA LEU A 197 -0.39 -4.46 4.45
C LEU A 197 -1.40 -3.58 5.18
N VAL A 198 -1.02 -3.08 6.35
CA VAL A 198 -1.81 -2.11 7.11
C VAL A 198 -1.30 -0.71 6.77
N HIS A 199 -2.05 0.00 5.93
CA HIS A 199 -1.78 1.37 5.51
C HIS A 199 -2.40 2.34 6.51
N ILE A 200 -1.60 3.23 7.09
CA ILE A 200 -2.06 4.24 8.05
C ILE A 200 -1.50 5.61 7.65
N GLU A 201 -2.38 6.60 7.57
CA GLU A 201 -2.00 7.97 7.27
C GLU A 201 -1.92 8.81 8.54
N TRP A 202 -0.88 9.60 8.64
CA TRP A 202 -0.57 10.47 9.77
C TRP A 202 -0.24 11.88 9.28
N GLU A 203 -0.50 12.87 10.12
CA GLU A 203 -0.16 14.26 9.84
C GLU A 203 1.34 14.45 9.58
N SER A 204 2.19 13.82 10.40
CA SER A 204 3.65 13.90 10.28
C SER A 204 4.35 12.62 10.75
N PRO A 205 5.67 12.44 10.49
CA PRO A 205 6.41 11.28 10.97
C PRO A 205 6.45 11.16 12.49
N GLU A 206 6.42 12.28 13.21
CA GLU A 206 6.41 12.33 14.67
C GLU A 206 5.08 11.83 15.23
N HIS A 207 3.96 12.28 14.64
CA HIS A 207 2.63 11.77 14.96
C HIS A 207 2.52 10.27 14.66
N ALA A 208 3.07 9.82 13.53
CA ALA A 208 3.14 8.40 13.20
C ALA A 208 3.92 7.59 14.25
N HIS A 209 5.12 8.04 14.62
CA HIS A 209 5.95 7.33 15.60
C HIS A 209 5.29 7.26 16.98
N GLN A 210 4.85 8.39 17.52
CA GLN A 210 4.20 8.43 18.83
C GLN A 210 2.86 7.69 18.78
N GLY A 211 2.10 7.85 17.70
CA GLY A 211 0.80 7.24 17.51
C GLY A 211 0.87 5.72 17.46
N LEU A 212 1.74 5.15 16.64
CA LEU A 212 2.00 3.71 16.60
C LEU A 212 2.49 3.18 17.94
N GLY A 213 3.24 3.98 18.71
CA GLY A 213 3.68 3.62 20.06
C GLY A 213 2.53 3.33 21.04
N HIS A 214 1.32 3.84 20.80
CA HIS A 214 0.17 3.65 21.70
C HIS A 214 -0.22 2.18 21.85
N VAL A 215 0.00 1.33 20.84
CA VAL A 215 -0.28 -0.12 20.96
C VAL A 215 0.59 -0.81 22.02
N MET A 216 1.63 -0.14 22.51
CA MET A 216 2.50 -0.64 23.57
C MET A 216 2.31 0.09 24.91
N VAL A 217 1.97 1.39 24.89
CA VAL A 217 1.95 2.25 26.09
C VAL A 217 0.55 2.52 26.63
N ASP A 218 -0.50 2.42 25.82
CA ASP A 218 -1.89 2.47 26.27
C ASP A 218 -2.35 1.06 26.65
N TYR A 219 -2.88 0.88 27.87
CA TYR A 219 -3.24 -0.44 28.37
C TYR A 219 -4.41 -1.07 27.60
N GLU A 220 -5.45 -0.30 27.28
CA GLU A 220 -6.65 -0.78 26.60
C GLU A 220 -6.29 -1.18 25.16
N LEU A 221 -5.67 -0.26 24.42
CA LEU A 221 -5.24 -0.53 23.04
C LEU A 221 -4.25 -1.68 22.97
N ARG A 222 -3.35 -1.81 23.95
CA ARG A 222 -2.40 -2.91 24.02
C ARG A 222 -3.10 -4.27 24.16
N GLN A 223 -4.19 -4.38 24.93
CA GLN A 223 -4.91 -5.65 25.01
C GLN A 223 -5.60 -6.00 23.68
N ILE A 224 -6.20 -5.00 23.03
CA ILE A 224 -6.83 -5.17 21.70
C ILE A 224 -5.77 -5.64 20.70
N HIS A 225 -4.66 -4.90 20.57
CA HIS A 225 -3.62 -5.19 19.59
C HIS A 225 -2.87 -6.51 19.88
N ASN A 226 -2.54 -6.79 21.14
CA ASN A 226 -1.82 -8.02 21.47
C ASN A 226 -2.62 -9.27 21.13
N ASN A 227 -3.90 -9.30 21.51
CA ASN A 227 -4.75 -10.48 21.33
C ASN A 227 -5.34 -10.57 19.93
N GLY A 228 -5.66 -9.45 19.29
CA GLY A 228 -6.29 -9.41 17.99
C GLY A 228 -5.34 -9.28 16.79
N VAL A 229 -4.08 -8.87 17.02
CA VAL A 229 -3.08 -8.72 15.94
C VAL A 229 -1.88 -9.60 16.20
N LEU A 230 -1.11 -9.34 17.26
CA LEU A 230 0.18 -10.02 17.48
C LEU A 230 0.05 -11.53 17.70
N ALA A 231 -1.03 -11.99 18.31
CA ALA A 231 -1.30 -13.41 18.54
C ALA A 231 -1.56 -14.22 17.26
N HIS A 232 -1.56 -13.57 16.09
CA HIS A 232 -1.95 -14.18 14.81
C HIS A 232 -0.86 -14.04 13.74
N LEU A 233 0.35 -13.60 14.10
CA LEU A 233 1.43 -13.34 13.15
C LEU A 233 2.46 -14.46 13.12
N ASP A 234 2.80 -14.92 11.92
CA ASP A 234 4.04 -15.65 11.65
C ASP A 234 5.22 -14.68 11.48
N LYS A 235 4.97 -13.48 10.94
CA LYS A 235 5.99 -12.44 10.74
C LYS A 235 5.38 -11.04 10.92
N GLY A 236 6.20 -10.13 11.44
CA GLY A 236 5.84 -8.72 11.64
C GLY A 236 5.36 -8.42 13.07
N PRO A 237 4.82 -7.21 13.30
CA PRO A 237 4.68 -6.13 12.32
C PRO A 237 6.02 -5.47 11.98
N TYR A 238 6.22 -5.10 10.71
CA TYR A 238 7.32 -4.23 10.28
C TYR A 238 6.79 -2.97 9.59
N TYR A 239 7.04 -1.81 10.18
CA TYR A 239 6.47 -0.53 9.73
C TYR A 239 7.46 0.29 8.91
N MET A 240 7.11 0.58 7.66
CA MET A 240 7.85 1.43 6.75
C MET A 240 7.19 2.80 6.62
N PHE A 241 8.00 3.87 6.57
CA PHE A 241 7.54 5.25 6.49
C PHE A 241 7.73 5.79 5.08
N PHE A 242 6.68 6.40 4.54
CA PHE A 242 6.63 6.96 3.19
C PHE A 242 6.14 8.40 3.20
N SER A 243 6.70 9.17 2.27
CA SER A 243 6.14 10.45 1.85
C SER A 243 5.39 10.24 0.53
N PRO A 244 4.07 10.51 0.47
CA PRO A 244 3.33 10.42 -0.79
C PRO A 244 3.79 11.56 -1.71
N MET A 245 4.53 11.22 -2.76
CA MET A 245 5.10 12.22 -3.68
C MET A 245 4.05 12.74 -4.66
N MET A 246 3.44 11.83 -5.42
CA MET A 246 2.43 12.13 -6.44
C MET A 246 1.18 11.29 -6.17
N GLU A 247 0.01 11.91 -6.23
CA GLU A 247 -1.25 11.26 -5.91
C GLU A 247 -2.34 11.71 -6.88
N GLN A 248 -3.08 10.76 -7.45
CA GLN A 248 -4.40 10.98 -8.02
C GLN A 248 -5.40 10.29 -7.08
N GLY A 249 -6.01 11.06 -6.19
CA GLY A 249 -6.78 10.52 -5.05
C GLY A 249 -8.26 10.26 -5.29
N LEU A 250 -8.78 10.36 -6.52
CA LEU A 250 -10.22 10.22 -6.79
C LEU A 250 -10.74 8.81 -6.47
N TRP A 251 -9.89 7.79 -6.52
CA TRP A 251 -10.25 6.42 -6.13
C TRP A 251 -10.82 6.33 -4.71
N ARG A 252 -10.40 7.23 -3.80
CA ARG A 252 -10.91 7.28 -2.42
C ARG A 252 -12.41 7.56 -2.34
N LYS A 253 -13.00 8.20 -3.36
CA LYS A 253 -14.44 8.46 -3.44
C LYS A 253 -15.27 7.19 -3.64
N HIS A 254 -14.62 6.11 -4.11
CA HIS A 254 -15.27 4.85 -4.44
C HIS A 254 -15.02 3.77 -3.38
N LEU A 255 -14.18 4.05 -2.37
CA LEU A 255 -14.07 3.20 -1.20
C LEU A 255 -15.34 3.32 -0.36
N LYS A 256 -15.81 2.19 0.16
CA LYS A 256 -16.88 2.19 1.15
C LYS A 256 -16.29 2.71 2.46
N GLN A 257 -16.87 3.80 2.99
CA GLN A 257 -16.64 4.27 4.35
C GLN A 257 -17.58 3.55 5.31
#